data_AF-A0A2E6A5R2-F1
#
_entry.id   AF-A0A2E6A5R2-F1
#
_cell.length_a   1.000
_cell.length_b   1.000
_cell.length_c   1.000
_cell.angle_alpha   90.00
_cell.angle_beta   90.00
_cell.angle_gamma   90.00
#
_symmetry.space_group_name_H-M   'P 1'
#
loop_
_entity.id
_entity.type
_entity.pdbx_description
1 polymer ?
#
loop_
_entity_poly.entity_id
_entity_poly.type
_entity_poly.pdbx_seq_one_letter_code
_entity_poly.pdbx_strand_id
1 'polypeptide(L)'
;MSEADPLAEARTHLARAEAAPWSEAGRFHTDEGLFLLEASAVPAAAQLGATYVLRMLERLQSALAGDGPEPELKWMLKLLQTLEASPFGDAARLETVRVMVAERLLDRYFAAYSKAEREQAISSILGQI
;
A
#
# COMPACT_ATOMS: atom_id res chain seq x y z
N MET A 1 25.76 24.33 8.91
CA MET A 1 24.40 23.79 8.77
C MET A 1 24.56 22.30 8.57
N SER A 2 24.07 21.47 9.49
CA SER A 2 24.12 20.01 9.33
C SER A 2 23.15 19.66 8.22
N GLU A 3 23.65 19.04 7.16
CA GLU A 3 22.79 18.35 6.19
C GLU A 3 21.96 17.33 7.00
N ALA A 4 20.63 17.37 6.84
CA ALA A 4 19.76 16.45 7.56
C ALA A 4 20.04 15.03 7.07
N ASP A 5 20.17 14.06 7.99
CA ASP A 5 20.36 12.65 7.65
C ASP A 5 19.11 12.13 6.91
N PRO A 6 19.21 11.81 5.60
CA PRO A 6 18.06 11.39 4.81
C PRO A 6 17.38 10.13 5.38
N LEU A 7 18.12 9.28 6.10
CA LEU A 7 17.56 8.09 6.74
C LEU A 7 16.71 8.43 7.97
N ALA A 8 17.09 9.46 8.73
CA ALA A 8 16.30 9.95 9.86
C ALA A 8 15.03 10.66 9.37
N GLU A 9 15.12 11.39 8.26
CA GLU A 9 13.97 12.02 7.62
C GLU A 9 13.00 10.97 7.07
N ALA A 10 13.50 9.97 6.34
CA ALA A 10 12.71 8.86 5.85
C ALA A 10 11.92 8.17 6.98
N ARG A 11 12.59 7.84 8.10
CA ARG A 11 11.93 7.27 9.29
C ARG A 11 10.82 8.15 9.83
N THR A 12 11.03 9.47 9.84
CA THR A 12 10.04 10.42 10.32
C THR A 12 8.81 10.42 9.42
N HIS A 13 9.01 10.42 8.10
CA HIS A 13 7.92 10.30 7.13
C HIS A 13 7.16 8.97 7.31
N LEU A 14 7.86 7.84 7.35
CA LEU A 14 7.22 6.54 7.53
C LEU A 14 6.43 6.44 8.86
N ALA A 15 6.95 7.00 9.95
CA ALA A 15 6.22 7.04 11.22
C ALA A 15 4.93 7.87 11.14
N ARG A 16 4.92 9.00 10.41
CA ARG A 16 3.72 9.79 10.16
C ARG A 16 2.73 9.07 9.26
N ALA A 17 3.23 8.35 8.25
CA ALA A 17 2.39 7.50 7.41
C ALA A 17 1.68 6.42 8.23
N GLU A 18 2.40 5.75 9.13
CA GLU A 18 1.85 4.71 9.99
C GLU A 18 0.79 5.21 10.99
N ALA A 19 0.82 6.49 11.36
CA ALA A 19 -0.16 7.10 12.26
C ALA A 19 -1.52 7.36 11.60
N ALA A 20 -1.54 7.50 10.26
CA ALA A 20 -2.76 7.77 9.50
C ALA A 20 -2.75 7.07 8.12
N PRO A 21 -2.64 5.73 8.08
CA PRO A 21 -2.32 4.97 6.86
C PRO A 21 -3.39 5.07 5.76
N TRP A 22 -4.64 5.34 6.14
CA TRP A 22 -5.80 5.43 5.23
C TRP A 22 -6.19 6.89 4.95
N SER A 23 -5.21 7.75 4.76
CA SER A 23 -5.43 9.18 4.53
C SER A 23 -4.52 9.74 3.45
N GLU A 24 -4.89 10.89 2.91
CA GLU A 24 -4.04 11.65 1.98
C GLU A 24 -2.68 11.98 2.59
N ALA A 25 -2.66 12.43 3.85
CA ALA A 25 -1.43 12.74 4.58
C ALA A 25 -0.57 11.49 4.78
N GLY A 26 -1.18 10.36 5.12
CA GLY A 26 -0.46 9.09 5.27
C GLY A 26 0.15 8.61 3.96
N ARG A 27 -0.58 8.77 2.84
CA ARG A 27 -0.07 8.48 1.50
C ARG A 27 1.11 9.38 1.15
N PHE A 28 0.97 10.70 1.32
CA PHE A 28 2.05 11.66 1.07
C PHE A 28 3.32 11.26 1.84
N HIS A 29 3.18 10.96 3.13
CA HIS A 29 4.31 10.54 3.94
C HIS A 29 4.87 9.17 3.55
N THR A 30 4.06 8.28 2.99
CA THR A 30 4.56 7.02 2.41
C THR A 30 5.42 7.29 1.18
N ASP A 31 4.90 8.07 0.22
CA ASP A 31 5.62 8.40 -1.03
C ASP A 31 6.98 9.03 -0.70
N GLU A 32 7.00 10.07 0.13
CA GLU A 32 8.24 10.76 0.54
C GLU A 32 9.20 9.84 1.30
N GLY A 33 8.70 9.04 2.24
CA GLY A 33 9.53 8.14 3.03
C GLY A 33 10.20 7.07 2.16
N LEU A 34 9.46 6.46 1.24
CA LEU A 34 10.00 5.46 0.31
C LEU A 34 10.97 6.08 -0.69
N PHE A 35 10.67 7.27 -1.22
CA PHE A 35 11.56 8.01 -2.11
C PHE A 35 12.92 8.30 -1.45
N LEU A 36 12.92 8.77 -0.20
CA LEU A 36 14.16 9.03 0.55
C LEU A 36 14.95 7.75 0.82
N LEU A 37 14.29 6.62 1.04
CA LEU A 37 14.97 5.33 1.19
C LEU A 37 15.57 4.84 -0.12
N GLU A 38 14.87 5.03 -1.24
CA GLU A 38 15.36 4.64 -2.57
C GLU A 38 16.57 5.46 -2.99
N ALA A 39 16.55 6.77 -2.70
CA ALA A 39 17.69 7.65 -2.96
C ALA A 39 18.90 7.39 -2.03
N SER A 40 18.72 6.63 -0.95
CA SER A 40 19.79 6.38 0.03
C SER A 40 20.70 5.24 -0.41
N ALA A 41 22.01 5.50 -0.43
CA ALA A 41 23.03 4.48 -0.71
C ALA A 41 23.33 3.57 0.51
N VAL A 42 22.68 3.79 1.65
CA VAL A 42 22.97 3.04 2.89
C VAL A 42 22.21 1.71 2.86
N PRO A 43 22.88 0.55 3.09
CA PRO A 43 22.22 -0.76 3.08
C PRO A 43 21.02 -0.88 4.04
N ALA A 44 21.07 -0.16 5.17
CA ALA A 44 19.98 -0.09 6.14
C ALA A 44 18.69 0.51 5.56
N ALA A 45 18.76 1.34 4.51
CA ALA A 45 17.60 1.93 3.86
C ALA A 45 16.75 0.87 3.14
N ALA A 46 17.40 -0.04 2.40
CA ALA A 46 16.71 -1.14 1.72
C ALA A 46 15.98 -2.07 2.72
N GLN A 47 16.65 -2.42 3.83
CA GLN A 47 16.02 -3.23 4.87
C GLN A 47 14.84 -2.51 5.52
N LEU A 48 14.97 -1.20 5.77
CA LEU A 48 13.89 -0.40 6.33
C LEU A 48 12.70 -0.31 5.38
N GLY A 49 12.95 -0.10 4.09
CA GLY A 49 11.93 -0.05 3.04
C GLY A 49 11.16 -1.37 2.96
N ALA A 50 11.87 -2.49 2.88
CA ALA A 50 11.25 -3.82 2.82
C ALA A 50 10.42 -4.12 4.08
N THR A 51 10.92 -3.75 5.26
CA THR A 51 10.19 -3.93 6.54
C THR A 51 8.93 -3.08 6.59
N TYR A 52 9.01 -1.84 6.11
CA TYR A 52 7.87 -0.93 6.05
C TYR A 52 6.80 -1.44 5.07
N VAL A 53 7.19 -1.81 3.85
CA VAL A 53 6.26 -2.37 2.84
C VAL A 53 5.56 -3.59 3.39
N LEU A 54 6.31 -4.54 3.97
CA LEU A 54 5.75 -5.73 4.60
C LEU A 54 4.69 -5.38 5.65
N ARG A 55 5.02 -4.47 6.58
CA ARG A 55 4.10 -4.03 7.64
C ARG A 55 2.83 -3.39 7.07
N MET A 56 2.94 -2.60 6.01
CA MET A 56 1.79 -1.98 5.35
C MET A 56 0.90 -2.98 4.62
N LEU A 57 1.50 -4.00 3.99
CA LEU A 57 0.73 -5.10 3.42
C LEU A 57 -0.02 -5.90 4.49
N GLU A 58 0.61 -6.18 5.64
CA GLU A 58 -0.05 -6.86 6.77
C GLU A 58 -1.21 -6.04 7.34
N ARG A 59 -1.04 -4.71 7.47
CA ARG A 59 -2.12 -3.81 7.90
C ARG A 59 -3.25 -3.74 6.87
N LEU A 60 -2.92 -3.68 5.58
CA LEU A 60 -3.90 -3.72 4.49
C LEU A 60 -4.73 -5.00 4.55
N GLN A 61 -4.09 -6.17 4.63
CA GLN A 61 -4.78 -7.46 4.76
C GLN A 61 -5.72 -7.49 5.97
N SER A 62 -5.24 -7.00 7.12
CA SER A 62 -6.04 -6.95 8.35
C SER A 62 -7.25 -6.02 8.23
N ALA A 63 -7.08 -4.86 7.58
CA ALA A 63 -8.16 -3.91 7.35
C ALA A 63 -9.20 -4.43 6.33
N LEU A 64 -8.76 -5.13 5.28
CA LEU A 64 -9.65 -5.73 4.27
C LEU A 64 -10.54 -6.84 4.85
N ALA A 65 -10.05 -7.54 5.89
CA ALA A 65 -10.83 -8.56 6.60
C ALA A 65 -12.02 -7.96 7.40
N GLY A 66 -12.03 -6.64 7.65
CA GLY A 66 -13.09 -5.94 8.38
C GLY A 66 -14.07 -5.18 7.48
N ASP A 67 -15.22 -4.77 8.03
CA ASP A 67 -16.23 -3.91 7.38
C ASP A 67 -15.90 -2.42 7.55
N GLY A 68 -14.75 -1.96 7.02
CA GLY A 68 -14.36 -0.54 7.05
C GLY A 68 -15.25 0.37 6.17
N PRO A 69 -15.27 1.69 6.41
CA PRO A 69 -15.98 2.67 5.57
C PRO A 69 -15.32 2.88 4.20
N GLU A 70 -16.11 3.28 3.20
CA GLU A 70 -15.68 3.44 1.80
C GLU A 70 -14.51 4.42 1.54
N PRO A 71 -14.41 5.59 2.22
CA PRO A 71 -13.24 6.46 2.08
C PRO A 71 -11.91 5.77 2.39
N GLU A 72 -11.90 4.79 3.29
CA GLU A 72 -10.70 4.03 3.62
C GLU A 72 -10.28 3.11 2.47
N LEU A 73 -11.23 2.45 1.79
CA LEU A 73 -10.94 1.59 0.63
C LEU A 73 -10.22 2.33 -0.49
N LYS A 74 -10.63 3.58 -0.78
CA LYS A 74 -9.93 4.44 -1.75
C LYS A 74 -8.47 4.65 -1.35
N TRP A 75 -8.20 4.97 -0.09
CA TRP A 75 -6.85 5.22 0.38
C TRP A 75 -6.03 3.94 0.50
N MET A 76 -6.65 2.81 0.82
CA MET A 76 -6.01 1.49 0.80
C MET A 76 -5.55 1.11 -0.61
N LEU A 77 -6.39 1.32 -1.63
CA LEU A 77 -6.01 1.15 -3.04
C LEU A 77 -4.83 2.05 -3.44
N LYS A 78 -4.90 3.33 -3.04
CA LYS A 78 -3.82 4.28 -3.34
C LYS A 78 -2.51 3.93 -2.63
N LEU A 79 -2.58 3.42 -1.40
CA LEU A 79 -1.42 2.91 -0.71
C LEU A 79 -0.85 1.69 -1.44
N LEU A 80 -1.69 0.72 -1.82
CA LEU A 80 -1.24 -0.46 -2.54
C LEU A 80 -0.49 -0.08 -3.84
N GLN A 81 -1.03 0.85 -4.63
CA GLN A 81 -0.37 1.37 -5.84
C GLN A 81 1.03 1.97 -5.53
N THR A 82 1.14 2.74 -4.45
CA THR A 82 2.44 3.28 -4.00
C THR A 82 3.40 2.16 -3.60
N LEU A 83 2.93 1.11 -2.90
CA LEU A 83 3.76 -0.02 -2.50
C LEU A 83 4.19 -0.89 -3.69
N GLU A 84 3.33 -1.04 -4.70
CA GLU A 84 3.63 -1.76 -5.96
C GLU A 84 4.67 -1.04 -6.81
N ALA A 85 4.64 0.29 -6.84
CA ALA A 85 5.63 1.10 -7.53
C ALA A 85 7.00 1.13 -6.81
N SER A 86 7.03 0.71 -5.55
CA SER A 86 8.24 0.74 -4.73
C SER A 86 9.21 -0.39 -5.09
N PRO A 87 10.53 -0.14 -5.16
CA PRO A 87 11.53 -1.19 -5.38
C PRO A 87 11.69 -2.14 -4.17
N PHE A 88 11.07 -1.83 -3.03
CA PHE A 88 11.22 -2.59 -1.79
C PHE A 88 10.17 -3.70 -1.61
N GLY A 89 9.18 -3.77 -2.51
CA GLY A 89 8.09 -4.73 -2.41
C GLY A 89 8.46 -6.13 -2.90
N ASP A 90 7.85 -7.13 -2.27
CA ASP A 90 7.85 -8.50 -2.78
C ASP A 90 6.67 -8.68 -3.74
N ALA A 91 6.95 -8.98 -5.01
CA ALA A 91 5.94 -9.04 -6.06
C ALA A 91 4.84 -10.07 -5.79
N ALA A 92 5.17 -11.23 -5.20
CA ALA A 92 4.19 -12.27 -4.91
C ALA A 92 3.22 -11.84 -3.79
N ARG A 93 3.74 -11.18 -2.75
CA ARG A 93 2.91 -10.63 -1.67
C ARG A 93 2.04 -9.47 -2.14
N LEU A 94 2.58 -8.57 -2.95
CA LEU A 94 1.83 -7.46 -3.53
C LEU A 94 0.64 -7.99 -4.34
N GLU A 95 0.87 -8.95 -5.23
CA GLU A 95 -0.20 -9.57 -6.02
C GLU A 95 -1.25 -10.25 -5.14
N THR A 96 -0.83 -10.94 -4.06
CA THR A 96 -1.76 -11.56 -3.11
C THR A 96 -2.69 -10.51 -2.48
N VAL A 97 -2.15 -9.36 -2.04
CA VAL A 97 -2.96 -8.28 -1.45
C VAL A 97 -3.84 -7.62 -2.52
N ARG A 98 -3.34 -7.46 -3.74
CA ARG A 98 -4.10 -6.91 -4.88
C ARG A 98 -5.36 -7.71 -5.16
N VAL A 99 -5.24 -9.04 -5.20
CA VAL A 99 -6.38 -9.95 -5.35
C VAL A 99 -7.37 -9.78 -4.19
N MET A 100 -6.90 -9.74 -2.94
CA MET A 100 -7.80 -9.54 -1.78
C MET A 100 -8.57 -8.21 -1.84
N VAL A 101 -7.92 -7.12 -2.26
CA VAL A 101 -8.60 -5.82 -2.43
C VAL A 101 -9.65 -5.92 -3.52
N ALA A 102 -9.32 -6.51 -4.67
CA ALA A 102 -10.26 -6.68 -5.79
C ALA A 102 -11.49 -7.51 -5.37
N GLU A 103 -11.28 -8.65 -4.70
CA GLU A 103 -12.36 -9.48 -4.15
C GLU A 103 -13.25 -8.69 -3.20
N ARG A 104 -12.66 -7.88 -2.30
CA ARG A 104 -13.42 -7.08 -1.34
C ARG A 104 -14.26 -6.00 -2.00
N LEU A 105 -13.74 -5.34 -3.04
CA LEU A 105 -14.49 -4.38 -3.84
C LEU A 105 -15.66 -5.06 -4.55
N LEU A 106 -15.45 -6.28 -5.08
CA LEU A 106 -16.53 -7.06 -5.67
C LEU A 106 -17.60 -7.47 -4.66
N ASP A 107 -17.21 -7.92 -3.48
CA ASP A 107 -18.15 -8.22 -2.42
C ASP A 107 -19.01 -7.01 -2.05
N ARG A 108 -18.40 -5.83 -2.00
CA ARG A 108 -19.08 -4.62 -1.54
C ARG A 108 -19.96 -3.95 -2.59
N TYR A 109 -19.45 -3.80 -3.80
CA TYR A 109 -20.15 -3.05 -4.87
C TYR A 109 -20.90 -3.95 -5.85
N PHE A 110 -20.57 -5.23 -5.85
CA PHE A 110 -21.07 -6.22 -6.81
C PHE A 110 -21.61 -7.46 -6.11
N ALA A 111 -22.17 -7.30 -4.89
CA ALA A 111 -22.81 -8.38 -4.14
C ALA A 111 -23.90 -9.13 -4.94
N ALA A 112 -24.54 -8.44 -5.90
CA ALA A 112 -25.57 -9.00 -6.78
C ALA A 112 -25.01 -9.73 -8.02
N TYR A 113 -23.69 -9.72 -8.25
CA TYR A 113 -23.08 -10.36 -9.43
C TYR A 113 -22.91 -11.87 -9.22
N SER A 114 -23.13 -12.63 -10.29
CA SER A 114 -22.80 -14.05 -10.34
C SER A 114 -21.28 -14.28 -10.30
N LYS A 115 -20.86 -15.52 -10.00
CA LYS A 115 -19.43 -15.89 -9.93
C LYS A 115 -18.66 -15.57 -11.22
N ALA A 116 -19.24 -15.81 -12.39
CA ALA A 116 -18.61 -15.54 -13.68
C ALA A 116 -18.46 -14.02 -13.93
N GLU A 117 -19.46 -13.23 -13.57
CA GLU A 117 -19.41 -11.76 -13.69
C GLU A 117 -18.36 -11.17 -12.74
N ARG A 118 -18.20 -11.78 -11.55
CA ARG A 118 -17.13 -11.42 -10.61
C ARG A 118 -15.75 -11.69 -11.18
N GLU A 119 -15.47 -12.91 -11.65
CA GLU A 119 -14.16 -13.27 -12.23
C GLU A 119 -13.77 -12.34 -13.39
N GLN A 120 -14.74 -11.96 -14.22
CA GLN A 120 -14.53 -11.05 -15.34
C GLN A 120 -14.30 -9.59 -14.89
N ALA A 121 -15.00 -9.13 -13.85
CA ALA A 121 -14.77 -7.83 -13.25
C ALA A 121 -13.41 -7.73 -12.52
N ILE A 122 -12.97 -8.79 -11.81
CA ILE A 122 -11.61 -8.87 -11.25
C ILE A 122 -10.60 -8.67 -12.37
N SER A 123 -10.67 -9.48 -13.42
CA SER A 123 -9.74 -9.43 -14.54
C SER A 123 -9.69 -8.03 -15.18
N SER A 124 -10.83 -7.37 -15.32
CA SER A 124 -10.88 -6.00 -15.87
C SER A 124 -10.30 -4.93 -14.93
N ILE A 125 -10.52 -5.02 -13.62
CA ILE A 125 -9.93 -4.09 -12.64
C ILE A 125 -8.42 -4.30 -12.58
N LEU A 126 -7.97 -5.55 -12.49
CA LEU A 126 -6.57 -5.94 -12.44
C LEU A 126 -5.79 -5.60 -13.72
N GLY A 127 -6.47 -5.44 -14.87
CA GLY A 127 -5.88 -5.02 -16.14
C GLY A 127 -5.84 -3.50 -16.35
N GLN A 128 -6.47 -2.72 -15.47
CA GLN A 128 -6.48 -1.24 -15.52
C GLN A 128 -5.63 -0.59 -14.42
N ILE A 129 -5.10 -1.40 -13.51
CA ILE A 129 -4.11 -1.03 -12.49
C ILE A 129 -2.78 -1.63 -12.91
#